data_AF-A0A560CLX7-F1
#
_entry.id   AF-A0A560CLX7-F1
#
_cell.length_a   1.000
_cell.length_b   1.000
_cell.length_c   1.000
_cell.angle_alpha   90.00
_cell.angle_beta   90.00
_cell.angle_gamma   90.00
#
_symmetry.space_group_name_H-M   'P 1'
#
loop_
_entity.id
_entity.type
_entity.pdbx_description
1 polymer ?
#
loop_
_entity_poly.entity_id
_entity_poly.type
_entity_poly.pdbx_seq_one_letter_code
_entity_poly.pdbx_strand_id
1 'polypeptide(L)'
;MSDFIIPLISDVRLDGDRMSNITLSGATPSASAYSAMPSKPPVGRTKEDDASNGGGKADHVALSPLASALKGDALSLFGKLSTDDRSALGLFVSSGRMSADEMNDALSGKLKESRSQTFWKSAVEAGVGQETERQKKIRTLSESIEARLSAIDKTASSGMRLDQAVAISNEMRGAMRERSSLMSQADEGATTVKLTAEFALNKLARTDSERAAGDKLSALGFKSESFDQLLKDTAEKDIASM
;
A
#
# COMPACT_ATOMS: atom_id res chain seq x y z
N MET A 1 -13.44 17.94 12.59
CA MET A 1 -12.82 17.17 11.49
C MET A 1 -11.42 17.71 11.35
N SER A 2 -10.42 16.89 11.68
CA SER A 2 -9.02 17.32 11.73
C SER A 2 -8.38 17.02 10.39
N ASP A 3 -8.15 18.04 9.59
CA ASP A 3 -7.44 17.93 8.32
C ASP A 3 -5.94 17.78 8.59
N PHE A 4 -5.30 16.76 8.04
CA PHE A 4 -3.86 16.56 8.16
C PHE A 4 -3.20 16.91 6.82
N ILE A 5 -2.43 17.99 6.79
CA ILE A 5 -1.57 18.35 5.67
C ILE A 5 -0.27 17.59 5.88
N ILE A 6 0.07 16.64 5.02
CA ILE A 6 1.35 15.94 5.06
C ILE A 6 2.30 16.67 4.10
N PRO A 7 3.23 17.52 4.58
CA PRO A 7 4.38 17.91 3.78
C PRO A 7 5.32 16.70 3.70
N LEU A 8 5.41 16.07 2.54
CA LEU A 8 6.40 15.02 2.31
C LEU A 8 7.76 15.67 2.11
N ILE A 9 8.55 15.70 3.17
CA ILE A 9 9.95 16.10 3.16
C ILE A 9 10.72 15.12 2.29
N SER A 10 11.26 15.63 1.18
CA SER A 10 12.23 14.93 0.35
C SER A 10 13.58 14.89 1.07
N ASP A 11 13.87 13.82 1.82
CA ASP A 11 15.23 13.34 2.06
C ASP A 11 15.21 12.01 2.84
N VAL A 12 15.18 10.89 2.11
CA VAL A 12 15.71 9.62 2.61
C VAL A 12 16.69 9.13 1.56
N ARG A 13 17.95 9.52 1.76
CA ARG A 13 19.11 8.89 1.16
C ARG A 13 19.17 7.46 1.69
N LEU A 14 18.79 6.50 0.83
CA LEU A 14 19.01 5.08 1.05
C LEU A 14 20.51 4.81 0.97
N ASP A 15 21.20 4.85 2.12
CA ASP A 15 22.49 4.21 2.24
C ASP A 15 22.26 2.71 2.47
N GLY A 16 22.76 1.93 1.53
CA GLY A 16 22.88 0.49 1.63
C GLY A 16 23.94 0.09 2.65
N ASP A 17 23.97 -1.22 2.90
CA ASP A 17 24.85 -1.93 3.84
C ASP A 17 24.55 -1.74 5.33
N ARG A 18 23.86 -2.75 5.89
CA ARG A 18 24.52 -3.67 6.83
C ARG A 18 23.71 -4.94 7.11
N MET A 19 24.35 -6.06 6.81
CA MET A 19 24.01 -7.38 7.31
C MET A 19 24.08 -7.44 8.83
N SER A 20 23.16 -8.19 9.43
CA SER A 20 23.51 -9.07 10.56
C SER A 20 22.61 -10.29 10.59
N ASN A 21 23.26 -11.43 10.37
CA ASN A 21 22.81 -12.79 10.64
C ASN A 21 22.13 -12.91 12.00
N ILE A 22 21.00 -13.59 12.05
CA ILE A 22 20.67 -14.44 13.20
C ILE A 22 20.35 -15.83 12.66
N THR A 23 21.37 -16.67 12.73
CA THR A 23 21.28 -18.12 12.73
C THR A 23 20.64 -18.55 14.07
N LEU A 24 19.59 -19.36 14.02
CA LEU A 24 19.30 -20.29 15.11
C LEU A 24 18.97 -21.66 14.51
N SER A 25 19.98 -22.53 14.54
CA SER A 25 19.83 -23.97 14.32
C SER A 25 19.24 -24.64 15.56
N GLY A 26 18.43 -25.68 15.34
CA GLY A 26 18.37 -26.82 16.26
C GLY A 26 16.98 -27.31 16.63
N ALA A 27 16.41 -28.22 15.83
CA ALA A 27 15.96 -29.55 16.26
C ALA A 27 15.05 -30.20 15.18
N THR A 28 15.56 -31.24 14.53
CA THR A 28 14.78 -32.29 13.84
C THR A 28 14.94 -33.59 14.64
N PRO A 29 14.38 -34.73 14.19
CA PRO A 29 12.97 -35.10 14.21
C PRO A 29 12.76 -36.36 15.10
N SER A 30 11.52 -36.71 15.44
CA SER A 30 11.22 -38.04 15.97
C SER A 30 10.09 -38.68 15.17
N ALA A 31 10.47 -39.57 14.26
CA ALA A 31 9.61 -40.58 13.69
C ALA A 31 9.88 -41.90 14.42
N SER A 32 8.82 -42.57 14.87
CA SER A 32 8.85 -44.02 15.11
C SER A 32 7.52 -44.62 14.67
N ALA A 33 7.62 -45.49 13.66
CA ALA A 33 6.55 -46.29 13.10
C ALA A 33 6.13 -47.43 14.05
N TYR A 34 4.89 -47.93 13.92
CA TYR A 34 4.59 -49.36 13.90
C TYR A 34 3.30 -49.65 13.10
N SER A 35 3.39 -50.73 12.34
CA SER A 35 2.47 -51.27 11.32
C SER A 35 1.19 -51.92 11.85
N ALA A 36 0.28 -52.16 10.89
CA ALA A 36 -0.45 -53.42 10.64
C ALA A 36 -1.96 -53.46 10.95
N MET A 37 -2.74 -53.73 9.90
CA MET A 37 -4.19 -54.04 9.87
C MET A 37 -4.50 -55.43 10.50
N PRO A 38 -5.78 -55.87 10.66
CA PRO A 38 -6.60 -56.37 9.53
C PRO A 38 -8.16 -56.21 9.63
N SER A 39 -8.83 -56.15 8.45
CA SER A 39 -10.13 -56.79 8.09
C SER A 39 -11.43 -56.34 8.81
N LYS A 40 -12.66 -56.27 8.28
CA LYS A 40 -13.40 -56.55 7.01
C LYS A 40 -14.89 -56.09 7.27
N PRO A 41 -15.74 -55.76 6.26
CA PRO A 41 -17.08 -55.19 6.47
C PRO A 41 -18.20 -56.25 6.68
N PRO A 42 -19.46 -55.83 6.96
CA PRO A 42 -20.51 -56.19 5.99
C PRO A 42 -21.63 -55.15 5.76
N VAL A 43 -22.23 -55.34 4.58
CA VAL A 43 -23.45 -54.74 4.01
C VAL A 43 -24.72 -55.30 4.67
N GLY A 44 -25.78 -54.48 4.74
CA GLY A 44 -27.17 -54.94 4.96
C GLY A 44 -28.21 -53.86 4.67
N ARG A 45 -29.00 -54.04 3.60
CA ARG A 45 -30.28 -53.37 3.28
C ARG A 45 -31.34 -53.84 4.32
N THR A 46 -32.48 -53.19 4.61
CA THR A 46 -33.64 -52.82 3.76
C THR A 46 -34.76 -52.15 4.61
N LYS A 47 -35.54 -51.24 3.97
CA LYS A 47 -37.00 -50.91 4.14
C LYS A 47 -37.52 -50.22 5.42
N GLU A 48 -38.02 -48.97 5.31
CA GLU A 48 -39.42 -48.53 5.04
C GLU A 48 -40.31 -48.67 6.29
N ASP A 49 -40.66 -47.56 6.97
CA ASP A 49 -42.03 -47.04 6.92
C ASP A 49 -42.24 -45.75 7.74
N ASP A 50 -43.10 -44.93 7.13
CA ASP A 50 -44.09 -44.00 7.67
C ASP A 50 -43.76 -42.53 7.98
N ALA A 51 -44.67 -41.72 7.47
CA ALA A 51 -44.64 -40.30 7.29
C ALA A 51 -45.09 -39.55 8.55
N SER A 52 -44.49 -38.38 8.80
CA SER A 52 -45.27 -37.27 9.31
C SER A 52 -44.82 -35.95 8.73
N ASN A 53 -45.86 -35.23 8.33
CA ASN A 53 -45.95 -34.02 7.57
C ASN A 53 -45.60 -32.79 8.42
N GLY A 54 -44.92 -31.80 7.84
CA GLY A 54 -45.02 -30.42 8.33
C GLY A 54 -43.73 -29.63 8.43
N GLY A 55 -43.59 -28.64 7.54
CA GLY A 55 -42.99 -27.37 7.93
C GLY A 55 -41.60 -27.12 7.37
N GLY A 56 -41.56 -26.48 6.19
CA GLY A 56 -40.42 -25.68 5.76
C GLY A 56 -39.14 -26.45 5.54
N LYS A 57 -38.95 -26.95 4.31
CA LYS A 57 -37.63 -26.76 3.69
C LYS A 57 -37.42 -25.25 3.65
N ALA A 58 -36.88 -24.70 4.74
CA ALA A 58 -35.99 -23.58 4.61
C ALA A 58 -34.99 -24.06 3.58
N ASP A 59 -35.16 -23.56 2.37
CA ASP A 59 -34.11 -23.42 1.40
C ASP A 59 -33.05 -22.60 2.12
N HIS A 60 -32.32 -23.25 3.01
CA HIS A 60 -31.03 -22.79 3.46
C HIS A 60 -30.20 -22.97 2.20
N VAL A 61 -30.35 -22.01 1.29
CA VAL A 61 -29.25 -21.53 0.47
C VAL A 61 -28.14 -21.49 1.49
N ALA A 62 -27.26 -22.49 1.46
CA ALA A 62 -25.98 -22.38 2.11
C ALA A 62 -25.42 -21.16 1.41
N LEU A 63 -25.62 -19.98 2.02
CA LEU A 63 -24.96 -18.75 1.67
C LEU A 63 -23.52 -19.22 1.67
N SER A 64 -22.98 -19.40 0.46
CA SER A 64 -21.66 -20.00 0.27
C SER A 64 -20.75 -19.34 1.30
N PRO A 65 -19.83 -20.05 1.97
CA PRO A 65 -18.95 -19.44 2.97
C PRO A 65 -18.38 -18.10 2.50
N LEU A 66 -18.12 -17.99 1.18
CA LEU A 66 -17.78 -16.77 0.47
C LEU A 66 -18.82 -15.64 0.56
N ALA A 67 -20.10 -15.90 0.28
CA ALA A 67 -21.17 -14.91 0.33
C ALA A 67 -21.38 -14.31 1.74
N SER A 68 -21.10 -15.08 2.79
CA SER A 68 -21.20 -14.61 4.18
C SER A 68 -19.94 -13.87 4.67
N ALA A 69 -18.77 -14.17 4.12
CA ALA A 69 -17.51 -13.53 4.51
C ALA A 69 -17.27 -12.20 3.80
N LEU A 70 -17.76 -12.05 2.56
CA LEU A 70 -17.59 -10.82 1.79
C LEU A 70 -18.30 -9.64 2.44
N LYS A 71 -17.55 -8.58 2.71
CA LYS A 71 -18.03 -7.36 3.35
C LYS A 71 -17.52 -6.13 2.61
N GLY A 72 -18.23 -5.01 2.79
CA GLY A 72 -17.82 -3.69 2.32
C GLY A 72 -17.38 -3.67 0.85
N ASP A 73 -16.16 -3.21 0.61
CA ASP A 73 -15.59 -3.03 -0.72
C ASP A 73 -15.40 -4.36 -1.47
N ALA A 74 -15.00 -5.44 -0.79
CA ALA A 74 -14.87 -6.75 -1.41
C ALA A 74 -16.21 -7.30 -1.89
N LEU A 75 -17.30 -7.08 -1.13
CA LEU A 75 -18.65 -7.46 -1.56
C LEU A 75 -19.10 -6.66 -2.79
N SER A 76 -18.88 -5.33 -2.78
CA SER A 76 -19.21 -4.47 -3.91
C SER A 76 -18.43 -4.85 -5.17
N LEU A 77 -17.14 -5.15 -5.02
CA LEU A 77 -16.27 -5.60 -6.10
C LEU A 77 -16.74 -6.95 -6.63
N PHE A 78 -16.96 -7.92 -5.74
CA PHE A 78 -17.41 -9.27 -6.10
C PHE A 78 -18.74 -9.25 -6.86
N GLY A 79 -19.67 -8.38 -6.48
CA GLY A 79 -20.96 -8.23 -7.17
C GLY A 79 -20.86 -7.71 -8.61
N LYS A 80 -19.76 -7.06 -8.98
CA LYS A 80 -19.50 -6.53 -10.33
C LYS A 80 -18.64 -7.46 -11.19
N LEU A 81 -18.14 -8.55 -10.62
CA LEU A 81 -17.34 -9.52 -11.35
C LEU A 81 -18.19 -10.32 -12.33
N SER A 82 -17.53 -10.78 -13.40
CA SER A 82 -18.13 -11.74 -14.33
C SER A 82 -18.53 -13.04 -13.59
N THR A 83 -19.47 -13.79 -14.16
CA THR A 83 -19.86 -15.09 -13.60
C THR A 83 -18.68 -16.06 -13.58
N ASP A 84 -17.79 -15.99 -14.56
CA ASP A 84 -16.59 -16.82 -14.65
C ASP A 84 -15.60 -16.49 -13.54
N ASP A 85 -15.32 -15.20 -13.31
CA ASP A 85 -14.44 -14.75 -12.23
C ASP A 85 -14.99 -15.15 -10.85
N ARG A 86 -16.28 -14.93 -10.62
CA ARG A 86 -16.94 -15.33 -9.37
C ARG A 86 -16.86 -16.84 -9.15
N SER A 87 -17.01 -17.63 -10.21
CA SER A 87 -16.90 -19.08 -10.13
C SER A 87 -15.46 -19.52 -9.85
N ALA A 88 -14.47 -18.92 -10.50
CA ALA A 88 -13.05 -19.20 -10.26
C ALA A 88 -12.65 -18.89 -8.80
N LEU A 89 -13.07 -17.72 -8.29
CA LEU A 89 -12.85 -17.36 -6.89
C LEU A 89 -13.59 -18.30 -5.93
N GLY A 90 -14.84 -18.65 -6.26
CA GLY A 90 -15.63 -19.62 -5.52
C GLY A 90 -14.97 -21.00 -5.44
N LEU A 91 -14.29 -21.45 -6.50
CA LEU A 91 -13.55 -22.72 -6.53
C LEU A 91 -12.36 -22.72 -5.57
N PHE A 92 -11.63 -21.62 -5.41
CA PHE A 92 -10.54 -21.56 -4.42
C PHE A 92 -11.06 -21.70 -2.98
N VAL A 93 -12.25 -21.16 -2.71
CA VAL A 93 -12.88 -21.26 -1.40
C VAL A 93 -13.48 -22.64 -1.16
N SER A 94 -14.24 -23.18 -2.11
CA SER A 94 -14.88 -24.49 -1.96
C SER A 94 -13.88 -25.65 -1.94
N SER A 95 -12.73 -25.50 -2.60
CA SER A 95 -11.62 -26.48 -2.55
C SER A 95 -10.77 -26.36 -1.27
N GLY A 96 -11.03 -25.38 -0.41
CA GLY A 96 -10.26 -25.15 0.81
C GLY A 96 -8.84 -24.61 0.59
N ARG A 97 -8.48 -24.25 -0.66
CA ARG A 97 -7.19 -23.61 -0.98
C ARG A 97 -7.09 -22.21 -0.38
N MET A 98 -8.22 -21.58 -0.12
CA MET A 98 -8.34 -20.26 0.49
C MET A 98 -9.59 -20.22 1.37
N SER A 99 -9.54 -19.57 2.53
CA SER A 99 -10.74 -19.35 3.33
C SER A 99 -11.59 -18.22 2.75
N ALA A 100 -12.85 -18.14 3.16
CA ALA A 100 -13.74 -17.08 2.73
C ALA A 100 -13.30 -15.70 3.27
N ASP A 101 -12.76 -15.64 4.48
CA ASP A 101 -12.19 -14.42 5.07
C ASP A 101 -10.91 -14.00 4.34
N GLU A 102 -10.02 -14.96 4.02
CA GLU A 102 -8.85 -14.69 3.19
C GLU A 102 -9.29 -14.13 1.82
N MET A 103 -10.36 -14.65 1.22
CA MET A 103 -10.88 -14.12 -0.05
C MET A 103 -11.37 -12.68 0.09
N ASN A 104 -12.08 -12.37 1.17
CA ASN A 104 -12.48 -11.00 1.48
C ASN A 104 -11.28 -10.06 1.60
N ASP A 105 -10.24 -10.49 2.33
CA ASP A 105 -9.01 -9.74 2.53
C ASP A 105 -8.22 -9.57 1.23
N ALA A 106 -8.17 -10.59 0.38
CA ALA A 106 -7.49 -10.51 -0.91
C ALA A 106 -8.16 -9.50 -1.85
N LEU A 107 -9.49 -9.54 -1.97
CA LEU A 107 -10.25 -8.61 -2.80
C LEU A 107 -10.16 -7.17 -2.29
N SER A 108 -10.30 -6.99 -0.97
CA SER A 108 -10.15 -5.67 -0.32
C SER A 108 -8.73 -5.13 -0.53
N GLY A 109 -7.72 -5.97 -0.32
CA GLY A 109 -6.32 -5.66 -0.49
C GLY A 109 -5.96 -5.25 -1.92
N LYS A 110 -6.45 -5.99 -2.93
CA LYS A 110 -6.22 -5.67 -4.35
C LYS A 110 -6.87 -4.35 -4.74
N LEU A 111 -8.06 -4.05 -4.24
CA LEU A 111 -8.70 -2.76 -4.51
C LEU A 111 -7.97 -1.58 -3.84
N LYS A 112 -7.55 -1.75 -2.58
CA LYS A 112 -6.74 -0.74 -1.88
C LYS A 112 -5.38 -0.53 -2.55
N GLU A 113 -4.76 -1.60 -3.04
CA GLU A 113 -3.53 -1.51 -3.86
C GLU A 113 -3.76 -0.68 -5.12
N SER A 114 -4.82 -0.98 -5.87
CA SER A 114 -5.16 -0.24 -7.09
C SER A 114 -5.43 1.23 -6.80
N ARG A 115 -6.22 1.55 -5.77
CA ARG A 115 -6.45 2.94 -5.32
C ARG A 115 -5.17 3.65 -4.92
N SER A 116 -4.28 2.97 -4.19
CA SER A 116 -2.99 3.54 -3.77
C SER A 116 -2.11 3.86 -4.97
N GLN A 117 -2.00 2.93 -5.92
CA GLN A 117 -1.27 3.16 -7.16
C GLN A 117 -1.85 4.32 -7.97
N THR A 118 -3.17 4.36 -8.15
CA THR A 118 -3.84 5.44 -8.87
C THR A 118 -3.66 6.78 -8.16
N PHE A 119 -3.82 6.83 -6.84
CA PHE A 119 -3.61 8.03 -6.04
C PHE A 119 -2.20 8.59 -6.20
N TRP A 120 -1.18 7.75 -6.01
CA TRP A 120 0.22 8.20 -6.09
C TRP A 120 0.62 8.57 -7.52
N LYS A 121 0.08 7.87 -8.53
CA LYS A 121 0.26 8.25 -9.93
C LYS A 121 -0.31 9.65 -10.19
N SER A 122 -1.56 9.90 -9.78
CA SER A 122 -2.18 11.23 -9.92
C SER A 122 -1.42 12.31 -9.14
N ALA A 123 -0.87 11.97 -7.97
CA ALA A 123 -0.06 12.89 -7.18
C ALA A 123 1.25 13.24 -7.91
N VAL A 124 1.95 12.26 -8.48
CA VAL A 124 3.17 12.48 -9.27
C VAL A 124 2.86 13.31 -10.51
N GLU A 125 1.77 13.03 -11.23
CA GLU A 125 1.32 13.81 -12.39
C GLU A 125 0.95 15.26 -12.03
N ALA A 126 0.41 15.46 -10.83
CA ALA A 126 0.16 16.79 -10.27
C ALA A 126 1.46 17.51 -9.84
N GLY A 127 2.62 16.86 -9.88
CA GLY A 127 3.90 17.44 -9.49
C GLY A 127 4.21 17.32 -7.99
N VAL A 128 3.49 16.48 -7.25
CA VAL A 128 3.82 16.21 -5.85
C VAL A 128 5.21 15.56 -5.77
N GLY A 129 6.09 16.15 -4.97
CA GLY A 129 7.48 15.72 -4.84
C GLY A 129 8.44 16.25 -5.91
N GLN A 130 7.95 17.06 -6.87
CA GLN A 130 8.85 17.80 -7.75
C GLN A 130 9.38 19.04 -7.03
N GLU A 131 10.71 19.22 -7.10
CA GLU A 131 11.36 20.41 -6.56
C GLU A 131 10.85 21.65 -7.31
N THR A 132 10.19 22.54 -6.59
CA THR A 132 9.69 23.78 -7.19
C THR A 132 10.86 24.67 -7.61
N GLU A 133 10.68 25.53 -8.62
CA GLU A 133 11.72 26.51 -8.99
C GLU A 133 12.14 27.40 -7.82
N ARG A 134 11.24 27.64 -6.87
CA ARG A 134 11.53 28.31 -5.60
C ARG A 134 12.46 27.47 -4.72
N GLN A 135 12.17 26.19 -4.52
CA GLN A 135 13.02 25.28 -3.76
C GLN A 135 14.42 25.17 -4.39
N LYS A 136 14.50 25.05 -5.73
CA LYS A 136 15.77 25.10 -6.47
C LYS A 136 16.54 26.39 -6.20
N LYS A 137 15.89 27.55 -6.27
CA LYS A 137 16.52 28.85 -5.97
C LYS A 137 17.02 28.93 -4.53
N ILE A 138 16.23 28.47 -3.57
CA ILE A 138 16.63 28.43 -2.15
C ILE A 138 17.85 27.51 -1.97
N ARG A 139 17.86 26.35 -2.63
CA ARG A 139 18.99 25.41 -2.63
C ARG A 139 20.25 26.05 -3.20
N THR A 140 20.19 26.61 -4.40
CA THR A 140 21.33 27.28 -5.04
C THR A 140 21.84 28.45 -4.21
N LEU A 141 20.95 29.24 -3.60
CA LEU A 141 21.35 30.31 -2.68
C LEU A 141 22.03 29.76 -1.42
N SER A 142 21.55 28.64 -0.89
CA SER A 142 22.15 28.00 0.29
C SER A 142 23.54 27.43 -0.03
N GLU A 143 23.70 26.75 -1.16
CA GLU A 143 24.99 26.25 -1.66
C GLU A 143 25.97 27.42 -1.91
N SER A 144 25.50 28.55 -2.45
CA SER A 144 26.29 29.76 -2.63
C SER A 144 26.75 30.38 -1.30
N ILE A 145 25.87 30.44 -0.29
CA ILE A 145 26.23 30.92 1.05
C ILE A 145 27.27 30.00 1.69
N GLU A 146 27.12 28.68 1.58
CA GLU A 146 28.06 27.71 2.14
C GLU A 146 29.44 27.78 1.49
N ALA A 147 29.50 27.85 0.15
CA ALA A 147 30.75 28.05 -0.58
C ALA A 147 31.49 29.34 -0.15
N ARG A 148 30.75 30.40 0.17
CA ARG A 148 31.30 31.68 0.64
C ARG A 148 31.78 31.61 2.08
N LEU A 149 31.06 30.91 2.96
CA LEU A 149 31.53 30.64 4.33
C LEU A 149 32.83 29.85 4.32
N SER A 150 32.93 28.84 3.45
CA SER A 150 34.18 28.09 3.24
C SER A 150 35.31 28.97 2.69
N ALA A 151 35.00 29.90 1.77
CA ALA A 151 35.99 30.86 1.27
C ALA A 151 36.49 31.80 2.35
N ILE A 152 35.61 32.30 3.24
CA ILE A 152 35.98 33.14 4.39
C ILE A 152 36.89 32.37 5.35
N ASP A 153 36.58 31.11 5.66
CA ASP A 153 37.41 30.28 6.54
C ASP A 153 38.82 30.05 5.96
N LYS A 154 38.89 29.82 4.65
CA LYS A 154 40.15 29.66 3.91
C LYS A 154 40.96 30.95 3.76
N THR A 155 40.32 32.12 3.72
CA THR A 155 41.01 33.42 3.62
C THR A 155 41.32 34.04 4.99
N ALA A 156 40.55 33.72 6.03
CA ALA A 156 40.84 34.08 7.42
C ALA A 156 42.15 33.45 7.90
N SER A 157 42.47 32.25 7.41
CA SER A 157 43.74 31.55 7.66
C SER A 157 44.93 32.07 6.82
N SER A 158 44.70 32.92 5.81
CA SER A 158 45.75 33.39 4.87
C SER A 158 45.91 34.93 4.79
N GLY A 159 45.26 35.69 5.68
CA GLY A 159 45.40 37.15 5.75
C GLY A 159 44.60 37.88 4.67
N MET A 160 43.28 37.76 4.72
CA MET A 160 42.36 38.41 3.78
C MET A 160 42.50 39.94 3.76
N ARG A 161 42.51 40.53 2.55
CA ARG A 161 42.44 42.00 2.39
C ARG A 161 41.05 42.51 2.77
N LEU A 162 41.00 43.66 3.46
CA LEU A 162 39.76 44.28 3.95
C LEU A 162 38.71 44.47 2.83
N ASP A 163 39.14 44.91 1.64
CA ASP A 163 38.25 45.14 0.49
C ASP A 163 37.59 43.85 0.00
N GLN A 164 38.34 42.74 0.04
CA GLN A 164 37.84 41.42 -0.35
C GLN A 164 36.86 40.86 0.70
N ALA A 165 37.11 41.13 1.97
CA ALA A 165 36.20 40.81 3.08
C ALA A 165 34.86 41.55 2.94
N VAL A 166 34.91 42.85 2.61
CA VAL A 166 33.72 43.69 2.43
C VAL A 166 32.90 43.25 1.22
N ALA A 167 33.55 42.90 0.10
CA ALA A 167 32.87 42.40 -1.09
C ALA A 167 32.11 41.08 -0.80
N ILE A 168 32.77 40.11 -0.17
CA ILE A 168 32.15 38.84 0.21
C ILE A 168 30.99 39.06 1.20
N SER A 169 31.15 39.97 2.16
CA SER A 169 30.12 40.30 3.15
C SER A 169 28.87 40.93 2.53
N ASN A 170 29.03 41.85 1.58
CA ASN A 170 27.91 42.51 0.89
C ASN A 170 27.12 41.52 0.02
N GLU A 171 27.82 40.64 -0.70
CA GLU A 171 27.17 39.60 -1.51
C GLU A 171 26.47 38.55 -0.64
N MET A 172 27.07 38.14 0.48
CA MET A 172 26.44 37.23 1.45
C MET A 172 25.17 37.83 2.05
N ARG A 173 25.19 39.12 2.41
CA ARG A 173 24.01 39.83 2.89
C ARG A 173 22.90 39.89 1.83
N GLY A 174 23.26 40.09 0.57
CA GLY A 174 22.33 40.02 -0.56
C GLY A 174 21.66 38.65 -0.68
N ALA A 175 22.46 37.59 -0.74
CA ALA A 175 21.99 36.22 -0.84
C ALA A 175 21.11 35.79 0.37
N MET A 176 21.49 36.19 1.59
CA MET A 176 20.69 35.92 2.79
C MET A 176 19.34 36.65 2.77
N ARG A 177 19.32 37.90 2.31
CA ARG A 177 18.07 38.68 2.21
C ARG A 177 17.14 38.10 1.15
N GLU A 178 17.69 37.71 0.00
CA GLU A 178 16.95 37.05 -1.07
C GLU A 178 16.40 35.70 -0.62
N ARG A 179 17.22 34.87 0.04
CA ARG A 179 16.77 33.61 0.65
C ARG A 179 15.66 33.83 1.67
N SER A 180 15.79 34.82 2.55
CA SER A 180 14.76 35.15 3.55
C SER A 180 13.47 35.61 2.89
N SER A 181 13.55 36.42 1.84
CA SER A 181 12.39 36.86 1.06
C SER A 181 11.70 35.66 0.42
N LEU A 182 12.46 34.78 -0.21
CA LEU A 182 11.94 33.55 -0.82
C LEU A 182 11.33 32.63 0.24
N MET A 183 11.87 32.52 1.45
CA MET A 183 11.29 31.69 2.52
C MET A 183 10.01 32.28 3.13
N SER A 184 9.86 33.61 3.12
CA SER A 184 8.69 34.29 3.69
C SER A 184 7.44 34.26 2.81
N GLN A 185 7.56 33.90 1.53
CA GLN A 185 6.41 33.74 0.64
C GLN A 185 5.60 32.48 1.00
N ALA A 186 4.27 32.56 0.91
CA ALA A 186 3.45 31.36 0.94
C ALA A 186 3.84 30.45 -0.24
N ASP A 187 3.80 29.14 -0.05
CA ASP A 187 4.14 28.17 -1.10
C ASP A 187 2.99 28.08 -2.13
N GLU A 188 2.84 29.13 -2.94
CA GLU A 188 1.79 29.24 -3.96
C GLU A 188 1.96 28.26 -5.13
N GLY A 189 3.04 27.48 -5.16
CA GLY A 189 3.34 26.52 -6.22
C GLY A 189 3.54 25.07 -5.75
N ALA A 190 3.37 24.77 -4.46
CA ALA A 190 3.39 23.39 -4.01
C ALA A 190 2.07 22.74 -4.39
N THR A 191 2.08 21.84 -5.37
CA THR A 191 0.90 21.03 -5.64
C THR A 191 0.66 20.12 -4.44
N THR A 192 -0.31 20.49 -3.60
CA THR A 192 -0.70 19.69 -2.45
C THR A 192 -1.89 18.82 -2.84
N VAL A 193 -1.74 17.50 -2.76
CA VAL A 193 -2.89 16.60 -2.84
C VAL A 193 -3.50 16.49 -1.45
N LYS A 194 -4.78 16.88 -1.34
CA LYS A 194 -5.53 16.75 -0.09
C LYS A 194 -5.92 15.29 0.11
N LEU A 195 -5.33 14.65 1.10
CA LEU A 195 -5.68 13.30 1.53
C LEU A 195 -6.33 13.39 2.91
N THR A 196 -7.58 12.98 3.04
CA THR A 196 -8.19 12.84 4.36
C THR A 196 -7.61 11.61 5.06
N ALA A 197 -7.39 11.71 6.38
CA ALA A 197 -6.87 10.58 7.16
C ALA A 197 -7.78 9.35 7.06
N GLU A 198 -9.09 9.56 6.96
CA GLU A 198 -10.08 8.49 6.76
C GLU A 198 -9.88 7.79 5.41
N PHE A 199 -9.66 8.53 4.33
CA PHE A 199 -9.40 7.93 3.02
C PHE A 199 -8.07 7.17 3.00
N ALA A 200 -7.01 7.78 3.57
CA ALA A 200 -5.70 7.14 3.68
C ALA A 200 -5.77 5.78 4.38
N LEU A 201 -6.42 5.75 5.56
CA LEU A 201 -6.46 4.58 6.41
C LEU A 201 -7.44 3.51 5.89
N ASN A 202 -8.61 3.92 5.41
CA ASN A 202 -9.67 2.97 5.03
C ASN A 202 -9.59 2.52 3.56
N LYS A 203 -9.06 3.37 2.67
CA LYS A 203 -9.14 3.15 1.21
C LYS A 203 -7.79 2.90 0.54
N LEU A 204 -6.67 3.29 1.17
CA LEU A 204 -5.32 3.12 0.59
C LEU A 204 -4.46 2.13 1.37
N ALA A 205 -4.48 2.17 2.71
CA ALA A 205 -3.62 1.33 3.53
C ALA A 205 -4.09 -0.13 3.55
N ARG A 206 -3.21 -1.02 3.12
CA ARG A 206 -3.41 -2.47 3.25
C ARG A 206 -2.91 -2.98 4.59
N THR A 207 -3.64 -3.92 5.18
CA THR A 207 -3.13 -4.72 6.30
C THR A 207 -2.16 -5.79 5.79
N ASP A 208 -1.41 -6.41 6.71
CA ASP A 208 -0.56 -7.54 6.38
C ASP A 208 -1.37 -8.78 5.98
N SER A 209 -2.59 -8.95 6.54
CA SER A 209 -3.50 -10.03 6.14
C SER A 209 -4.00 -9.85 4.70
N GLU A 210 -4.37 -8.62 4.32
CA GLU A 210 -4.77 -8.26 2.95
C GLU A 210 -3.64 -8.47 1.94
N ARG A 211 -2.39 -8.13 2.32
CA ARG A 211 -1.21 -8.40 1.49
C ARG A 211 -1.00 -9.91 1.32
N ALA A 212 -0.92 -10.67 2.41
CA ALA A 212 -0.68 -12.10 2.37
C ALA A 212 -1.77 -12.86 1.61
N ALA A 213 -3.04 -12.50 1.80
CA ALA A 213 -4.15 -13.09 1.09
C ALA A 213 -4.15 -12.75 -0.41
N GLY A 214 -3.80 -11.50 -0.77
CA GLY A 214 -3.62 -11.09 -2.16
C GLY A 214 -2.49 -11.84 -2.86
N ASP A 215 -1.35 -12.04 -2.19
CA ASP A 215 -0.22 -12.80 -2.71
C ASP A 215 -0.58 -14.28 -2.88
N LYS A 216 -1.32 -14.84 -1.90
CA LYS A 216 -1.87 -16.20 -1.98
C LYS A 216 -2.79 -16.35 -3.19
N LEU A 217 -3.74 -15.44 -3.40
CA LEU A 217 -4.64 -15.47 -4.55
C LEU A 217 -3.88 -15.49 -5.89
N SER A 218 -2.85 -14.65 -6.01
CA SER A 218 -1.97 -14.64 -7.19
C SER A 218 -1.18 -15.95 -7.34
N ALA A 219 -0.65 -16.51 -6.24
CA ALA A 219 0.07 -17.79 -6.24
C ALA A 219 -0.82 -18.98 -6.60
N LEU A 220 -2.12 -18.91 -6.30
CA LEU A 220 -3.10 -19.92 -6.71
C LEU A 220 -3.40 -19.90 -8.22
N GLY A 221 -2.90 -18.88 -8.93
CA GLY A 221 -3.00 -18.73 -10.38
C GLY A 221 -4.20 -17.91 -10.84
N PHE A 222 -4.88 -17.17 -9.95
CA PHE A 222 -5.97 -16.29 -10.37
C PHE A 222 -5.44 -15.15 -11.22
N LYS A 223 -5.94 -15.06 -12.46
CA LYS A 223 -5.65 -13.99 -13.41
C LYS A 223 -6.92 -13.70 -14.19
N SER A 224 -7.30 -12.44 -14.29
CA SER A 224 -8.50 -12.03 -14.99
C SER A 224 -8.37 -10.58 -15.44
N GLU A 225 -8.41 -10.36 -16.75
CA GLU A 225 -8.35 -9.02 -17.33
C GLU A 225 -9.57 -8.19 -16.94
N SER A 226 -10.76 -8.81 -16.86
CA SER A 226 -11.97 -8.14 -16.39
C SER A 226 -11.88 -7.74 -14.92
N PHE A 227 -11.24 -8.57 -14.09
CA PHE A 227 -10.97 -8.21 -12.70
C PHE A 227 -10.01 -7.03 -12.60
N ASP A 228 -8.88 -7.09 -13.32
CA ASP A 228 -7.87 -6.04 -13.30
C ASP A 228 -8.43 -4.70 -13.82
N GLN A 229 -9.24 -4.74 -14.88
CA GLN A 229 -9.91 -3.55 -15.40
C GLN A 229 -10.94 -3.00 -14.41
N LEU A 230 -11.71 -3.86 -13.75
CA LEU A 230 -12.69 -3.43 -12.75
C LEU A 230 -12.03 -2.76 -11.53
N LEU A 231 -10.89 -3.31 -11.08
CA LEU A 231 -10.08 -2.69 -10.02
C LEU A 231 -9.66 -1.28 -10.42
N LYS A 232 -9.10 -1.15 -11.62
CA LYS A 232 -8.64 0.13 -12.17
C LYS A 232 -9.77 1.14 -12.29
N ASP A 233 -10.89 0.78 -12.92
CA ASP A 233 -12.04 1.67 -13.12
C ASP A 233 -12.63 2.12 -11.77
N THR A 234 -12.70 1.21 -10.79
CA THR A 234 -13.18 1.54 -9.46
C THR A 234 -12.21 2.47 -8.74
N ALA A 235 -10.91 2.21 -8.82
CA ALA A 235 -9.89 3.06 -8.24
C ALA A 235 -9.87 4.46 -8.86
N GLU A 236 -9.91 4.57 -10.19
CA GLU A 236 -9.96 5.85 -10.90
C GLU A 236 -11.19 6.67 -10.51
N LYS A 237 -12.37 6.02 -10.46
CA LYS A 237 -13.60 6.67 -10.03
C LYS A 237 -13.51 7.17 -8.58
N ASP A 238 -12.99 6.35 -7.67
CA ASP A 238 -12.90 6.71 -6.25
C ASP A 238 -11.93 7.88 -6.06
N ILE A 239 -10.76 7.85 -6.71
CA ILE A 239 -9.76 8.93 -6.64
C ILE A 239 -10.28 10.22 -7.30
N ALA A 240 -11.00 10.13 -8.41
CA ALA A 240 -11.60 11.30 -9.07
C ALA A 240 -12.74 11.94 -8.25
N SER A 241 -13.30 11.21 -7.28
CA SER A 241 -14.38 11.69 -6.41
C SER A 241 -13.91 12.34 -5.10
N MET A 242 -12.59 12.40 -4.87
CA MET A 242 -11.97 13.06 -3.71
C MET A 242 -11.89 14.57 -3.87
#